data_AF-A0A382V1K9-F1
#
_entry.id   AF-A0A382V1K9-F1
#
_cell.length_a   1.000
_cell.length_b   1.000
_cell.length_c   1.000
_cell.angle_alpha   90.00
_cell.angle_beta   90.00
_cell.angle_gamma   90.00
#
_symmetry.space_group_name_H-M   'P 1'
#
loop_
_entity.id
_entity.type
_entity.pdbx_description
1 polymer ?
#
loop_
_entity_poly.entity_id
_entity_poly.type
_entity_poly.pdbx_seq_one_letter_code
_entity_poly.pdbx_strand_id
1 'polypeptide(L)'
;MLFIDEWIIFFHLIFGTFLTCASACALNQTLEYKYDKKMDRTKDRPVPKGVISFNAGLLYSVSMGIFGVIYLYLFVNIYTSLLSLITILFYILVYTPLKRYTVYNTIVGAIPGALPPVGGWFAATNELSLTLFLI
;
A
#
# COMPACT_ATOMS: atom_id res chain seq x y z
N MET A 1 -5.93 18.47 -27.36
CA MET A 1 -4.59 18.69 -26.79
C MET A 1 -4.64 18.18 -25.34
N LEU A 2 -4.65 16.85 -25.17
CA LEU A 2 -4.93 16.17 -23.88
C LEU A 2 -3.80 15.24 -23.41
N PHE A 3 -2.83 14.90 -24.26
CA PHE A 3 -1.98 13.75 -23.97
C PHE A 3 -0.90 13.98 -22.90
N ILE A 4 -0.22 15.13 -22.87
CA ILE A 4 1.00 15.27 -22.04
C ILE A 4 0.68 15.32 -20.54
N ASP A 5 -0.35 16.06 -20.14
CA ASP A 5 -0.70 16.22 -18.72
C ASP A 5 -1.18 14.88 -18.11
N GLU A 6 -1.92 14.09 -18.88
CA GLU A 6 -2.37 12.74 -18.49
C GLU A 6 -1.18 11.80 -18.23
N TRP A 7 -0.18 11.80 -19.12
CA TRP A 7 1.04 11.02 -18.94
C TRP A 7 1.83 11.45 -17.69
N ILE A 8 1.90 12.76 -17.42
CA ILE A 8 2.56 13.29 -16.22
C ILE A 8 1.85 12.76 -14.95
N ILE A 9 0.53 12.87 -14.88
CA ILE A 9 -0.26 12.35 -13.76
C ILE A 9 -0.05 10.83 -13.61
N PHE A 10 -0.04 10.09 -14.72
CA PHE A 10 0.21 8.64 -14.71
C PHE A 10 1.56 8.28 -14.09
N PHE A 11 2.64 8.99 -14.44
CA PHE A 11 3.95 8.75 -13.84
C PHE A 11 3.99 9.11 -12.36
N HIS A 12 3.37 10.23 -11.95
CA HIS A 12 3.24 10.58 -10.53
C HIS A 12 2.42 9.54 -9.76
N LEU A 13 1.34 9.03 -10.35
CA LEU A 13 0.52 7.97 -9.77
C LEU A 13 1.32 6.69 -9.56
N ILE A 14 2.04 6.21 -10.57
CA ILE A 14 2.88 5.01 -10.46
C ILE A 14 3.92 5.19 -9.35
N PHE A 15 4.63 6.31 -9.36
CA PHE A 15 5.70 6.54 -8.40
C PHE A 15 5.16 6.63 -6.96
N GLY A 16 4.09 7.41 -6.74
CA GLY A 16 3.45 7.52 -5.43
C GLY A 16 2.87 6.18 -4.95
N THR A 17 2.21 5.43 -5.83
CA THR A 17 1.65 4.10 -5.52
C THR A 17 2.75 3.08 -5.23
N PHE A 18 3.88 3.17 -5.93
CA PHE A 18 5.04 2.33 -5.65
C PHE A 18 5.56 2.56 -4.23
N LEU A 19 5.69 3.82 -3.80
CA LEU A 19 6.12 4.15 -2.44
C LEU A 19 5.15 3.63 -1.37
N THR A 20 3.84 3.80 -1.57
CA THR A 20 2.82 3.33 -0.62
C THR A 20 2.73 1.80 -0.59
N CYS A 21 2.90 1.13 -1.74
CA CYS A 21 3.00 -0.32 -1.84
C CYS A 21 4.26 -0.86 -1.14
N ALA A 22 5.42 -0.25 -1.39
CA ALA A 22 6.68 -0.61 -0.75
C ALA A 22 6.58 -0.50 0.78
N SER A 23 5.93 0.57 1.27
CA SER A 23 5.58 0.75 2.68
C SER A 23 4.73 -0.41 3.23
N ALA A 24 3.59 -0.71 2.60
CA ALA A 24 2.68 -1.77 3.06
C ALA A 24 3.36 -3.14 3.08
N CYS A 25 4.12 -3.49 2.03
CA CYS A 25 4.87 -4.73 1.96
C CYS A 25 5.96 -4.82 3.03
N ALA A 26 6.74 -3.74 3.21
CA ALA A 26 7.82 -3.71 4.19
C ALA A 26 7.28 -3.71 5.64
N LEU A 27 6.18 -3.00 5.91
CA LEU A 27 5.48 -3.04 7.20
C LEU A 27 4.98 -4.45 7.49
N ASN A 28 4.35 -5.13 6.53
CA ASN A 28 3.87 -6.50 6.70
C ASN A 28 5.03 -7.45 7.06
N GLN A 29 6.15 -7.41 6.31
CA GLN A 29 7.33 -8.23 6.62
C GLN A 29 7.95 -7.89 7.98
N THR A 30 8.02 -6.60 8.31
CA THR A 30 8.62 -6.14 9.58
C THR A 30 7.77 -6.59 10.77
N LEU A 31 6.44 -6.48 10.68
CA LEU A 31 5.54 -6.86 11.78
C LEU A 31 5.40 -8.38 11.93
N GLU A 32 5.45 -9.14 10.84
CA GLU A 32 5.36 -10.61 10.87
C GLU A 32 6.69 -11.29 11.19
N TYR A 33 7.77 -10.55 11.46
CA TYR A 33 9.13 -11.09 11.52
C TYR A 33 9.32 -12.30 12.46
N LYS A 34 8.61 -12.33 13.60
CA LYS A 34 8.68 -13.44 14.57
C LYS A 34 8.09 -14.74 14.01
N TYR A 35 7.06 -14.63 13.19
CA TYR A 35 6.41 -15.76 12.53
C TYR A 35 7.20 -16.19 11.31
N ASP A 36 7.67 -15.22 10.53
CA ASP A 36 8.50 -15.47 9.36
C ASP A 36 9.78 -16.24 9.73
N LYS A 37 10.38 -15.98 10.89
CA LYS A 37 11.51 -16.76 11.44
C LYS A 37 11.24 -18.27 11.57
N LYS A 38 9.98 -18.68 11.70
CA LYS A 38 9.56 -20.08 11.90
C LYS A 38 9.16 -20.78 10.59
N MET A 39 9.18 -20.08 9.46
CA MET A 39 8.70 -20.59 8.18
C MET A 39 9.87 -20.76 7.20
N ASP A 40 10.01 -21.94 6.59
CA ASP A 40 11.09 -22.19 5.63
C ASP A 40 11.10 -21.23 4.44
N ARG A 41 9.91 -20.83 3.98
CA ARG A 41 9.75 -19.91 2.86
C ARG A 41 10.15 -18.46 3.19
N THR A 42 10.04 -18.02 4.44
CA THR A 42 10.18 -16.58 4.80
C THR A 42 11.23 -16.27 5.85
N LYS A 43 11.89 -17.30 6.44
CA LYS A 43 12.98 -17.14 7.40
C LYS A 43 14.19 -16.36 6.86
N ASP A 44 14.40 -16.38 5.54
CA ASP A 44 15.52 -15.69 4.87
C ASP A 44 15.24 -14.22 4.54
N ARG A 45 14.05 -13.70 4.85
CA ARG A 45 13.74 -12.27 4.67
C ARG A 45 14.67 -11.39 5.54
N PRO A 46 14.94 -10.13 5.15
CA PRO A 46 15.93 -9.29 5.82
C PRO A 46 15.72 -9.08 7.34
N VAL A 47 14.47 -8.85 7.77
CA VAL A 47 14.15 -8.60 9.20
C VAL A 47 14.14 -9.90 10.02
N PRO A 48 13.50 -11.01 9.58
CA PRO A 48 13.64 -12.32 10.22
C PRO A 48 15.10 -12.80 10.34
N LYS A 49 15.91 -12.61 9.31
CA LYS A 49 17.32 -13.01 9.29
C LYS A 49 18.21 -12.12 10.19
N GLY A 50 17.71 -10.97 10.62
CA GLY A 50 18.44 -10.01 11.45
C GLY A 50 19.44 -9.14 10.68
N VAL A 51 19.41 -9.17 9.34
CA VAL A 51 20.22 -8.29 8.48
C VAL A 51 19.77 -6.84 8.65
N ILE A 52 18.46 -6.63 8.82
CA ILE A 52 17.85 -5.34 9.14
C ILE A 52 17.19 -5.47 10.52
N SER A 53 17.44 -4.51 11.42
CA SER A 53 16.79 -4.49 12.73
C SER A 53 15.29 -4.18 12.60
N PHE A 54 14.48 -4.66 13.54
CA PHE A 54 13.03 -4.38 13.55
C PHE A 54 12.76 -2.87 13.48
N ASN A 55 13.49 -2.07 14.26
CA ASN A 55 13.32 -0.61 14.28
C ASN A 55 13.70 0.04 12.94
N ALA A 56 14.76 -0.43 12.28
CA ALA A 56 15.15 0.07 10.97
C ALA A 56 14.12 -0.30 9.89
N GLY A 57 13.59 -1.53 9.91
CA GLY A 57 12.50 -1.94 9.02
C GLY A 57 11.23 -1.12 9.24
N LEU A 58 10.89 -0.84 10.50
CA LEU A 58 9.73 -0.02 10.86
C LEU A 58 9.91 1.42 10.39
N LEU A 59 11.07 2.03 10.64
CA LEU A 59 11.38 3.38 10.20
C LEU A 59 11.31 3.49 8.68
N TYR A 60 12.01 2.60 7.95
CA TYR A 60 12.01 2.59 6.49
C TYR A 60 10.58 2.52 5.93
N SER A 61 9.79 1.58 6.42
CA SER A 61 8.46 1.31 5.90
C SER A 61 7.48 2.45 6.20
N VAL A 62 7.48 2.99 7.43
CA VAL A 62 6.67 4.17 7.78
C VAL A 62 7.09 5.40 6.98
N SER A 63 8.40 5.65 6.82
CA SER A 63 8.90 6.77 6.01
C SER A 63 8.41 6.67 4.56
N MET A 64 8.51 5.50 3.93
CA MET A 64 8.00 5.29 2.57
C MET A 64 6.49 5.56 2.47
N GLY A 65 5.73 5.18 3.49
CA GLY A 65 4.28 5.40 3.53
C GLY A 65 3.94 6.89 3.63
N ILE A 66 4.59 7.60 4.55
CA ILE A 66 4.40 9.05 4.72
C ILE A 66 4.79 9.78 3.44
N PHE A 67 5.97 9.50 2.89
CA PHE A 67 6.43 10.13 1.66
C PHE A 67 5.51 9.81 0.48
N GLY A 68 5.09 8.56 0.31
CA GLY A 68 4.18 8.17 -0.76
C GLY A 68 2.81 8.86 -0.67
N VAL A 69 2.22 8.91 0.51
CA VAL A 69 0.91 9.57 0.73
C VAL A 69 1.00 11.08 0.49
N ILE A 70 2.04 11.74 1.02
CA ILE A 70 2.28 13.18 0.79
C ILE A 70 2.55 13.44 -0.70
N TYR A 71 3.35 12.61 -1.36
CA TYR A 71 3.64 12.75 -2.78
C TYR A 71 2.37 12.64 -3.63
N LEU A 72 1.51 11.65 -3.38
CA LEU A 72 0.23 11.52 -4.07
C LEU A 72 -0.69 12.71 -3.83
N TYR A 73 -0.68 13.28 -2.62
CA TYR A 73 -1.47 14.47 -2.31
C TYR A 73 -1.03 15.69 -3.13
N LEU A 74 0.29 15.89 -3.24
CA LEU A 74 0.88 17.06 -3.90
C LEU A 74 0.82 16.97 -5.44
N PHE A 75 1.04 15.78 -6.00
CA PHE A 75 1.25 15.60 -7.45
C PHE A 75 0.12 14.88 -8.18
N VAL A 76 -0.84 14.28 -7.46
CA VAL A 76 -1.99 13.60 -8.08
C VAL A 76 -3.29 14.22 -7.59
N ASN A 77 -3.71 13.92 -6.35
CA ASN A 77 -4.84 14.55 -5.66
C ASN A 77 -5.06 13.95 -4.26
N ILE A 78 -5.97 14.59 -3.51
CA ILE A 78 -6.39 14.15 -2.18
C ILE A 78 -7.08 12.79 -2.18
N TYR A 79 -7.92 12.47 -3.16
CA TYR A 79 -8.67 11.21 -3.17
C TYR A 79 -7.76 9.99 -3.29
N THR A 80 -6.80 10.04 -4.21
CA THR A 80 -5.79 9.00 -4.43
C THR A 80 -4.87 8.85 -3.21
N SER A 81 -4.50 9.97 -2.60
CA SER A 81 -3.68 10.00 -1.38
C SER A 81 -4.41 9.35 -0.20
N LEU A 82 -5.66 9.73 0.06
CA LEU A 82 -6.48 9.15 1.13
C LEU A 82 -6.76 7.67 0.88
N LEU A 83 -7.05 7.29 -0.37
CA LEU A 83 -7.25 5.89 -0.73
C LEU A 83 -5.99 5.06 -0.42
N SER A 84 -4.81 5.57 -0.78
CA SER A 84 -3.54 4.89 -0.50
C SER A 84 -3.25 4.79 1.00
N LEU A 85 -3.54 5.84 1.76
CA LEU A 85 -3.40 5.83 3.22
C LEU A 85 -4.33 4.78 3.86
N ILE A 86 -5.61 4.78 3.47
CA ILE A 86 -6.60 3.78 3.92
C ILE A 86 -6.14 2.37 3.54
N THR A 87 -5.60 2.19 2.33
CA THR A 87 -5.08 0.90 1.87
C THR A 87 -3.95 0.40 2.78
N ILE A 88 -2.96 1.24 3.09
CA ILE A 88 -1.87 0.89 4.01
C ILE A 88 -2.42 0.51 5.39
N LEU A 89 -3.27 1.37 5.97
CA LEU A 89 -3.83 1.15 7.30
C LEU A 89 -4.68 -0.12 7.36
N PHE A 90 -5.52 -0.35 6.36
CA PHE A 90 -6.36 -1.54 6.29
C PHE A 90 -5.51 -2.81 6.14
N TYR A 91 -4.48 -2.77 5.29
CA TYR A 91 -3.58 -3.90 5.08
C TYR A 91 -2.84 -4.30 6.37
N ILE A 92 -2.40 -3.31 7.15
CA ILE A 92 -1.61 -3.55 8.36
C ILE A 92 -2.45 -3.79 9.60
N LEU A 93 -3.54 -3.04 9.81
CA LEU A 93 -4.37 -3.11 11.02
C LEU A 93 -5.45 -4.18 10.93
N VAL A 94 -5.91 -4.52 9.73
CA VAL A 94 -6.99 -5.49 9.54
C VAL A 94 -6.45 -6.77 8.90
N TYR A 95 -5.93 -6.70 7.68
CA TYR A 95 -5.54 -7.91 6.94
C TYR A 95 -4.40 -8.69 7.63
N THR A 96 -3.29 -8.03 7.96
CA THR A 96 -2.10 -8.67 8.56
C THR A 96 -2.41 -9.42 9.87
N PRO A 97 -3.18 -8.88 10.84
CA PRO A 97 -3.59 -9.66 12.00
C PRO A 97 -4.57 -10.77 11.62
N LEU A 98 -5.59 -10.51 10.79
CA LEU A 98 -6.61 -11.51 10.43
C LEU A 98 -6.02 -12.76 9.79
N LYS A 99 -4.98 -12.59 8.97
CA LYS A 99 -4.23 -13.69 8.35
C LYS A 99 -3.77 -14.76 9.36
N ARG A 100 -3.63 -14.40 10.64
CA ARG A 100 -3.22 -15.31 11.72
C ARG A 100 -4.38 -15.98 12.46
N TYR A 101 -5.59 -15.42 12.37
CA TYR A 101 -6.72 -15.86 13.20
C TYR A 101 -7.86 -16.50 12.40
N THR A 102 -8.07 -16.10 11.14
CA THR A 102 -9.26 -16.53 10.38
C THR A 102 -8.95 -16.85 8.92
N VAL A 103 -9.73 -17.77 8.35
CA VAL A 103 -9.68 -18.11 6.92
C VAL A 103 -10.27 -16.97 6.05
N TYR A 104 -11.09 -16.11 6.65
CA TYR A 104 -11.68 -14.94 6.00
C TYR A 104 -10.66 -13.86 5.61
N ASN A 105 -9.39 -14.02 5.97
CA ASN A 105 -8.32 -13.10 5.56
C ASN A 105 -8.24 -12.94 4.03
N THR A 106 -8.59 -13.96 3.24
CA THR A 106 -8.57 -13.87 1.78
C THR A 106 -9.63 -12.89 1.26
N ILE A 107 -10.83 -12.92 1.85
CA ILE A 107 -11.93 -12.00 1.49
C ILE A 107 -11.53 -10.57 1.87
N VAL A 108 -10.98 -10.40 3.06
CA VAL A 108 -10.50 -9.10 3.54
C VAL A 108 -9.33 -8.60 2.70
N GLY A 109 -8.44 -9.50 2.26
CA GLY A 109 -7.31 -9.18 1.39
C GLY A 109 -7.73 -8.84 -0.05
N ALA A 110 -8.91 -9.25 -0.50
CA ALA A 110 -9.46 -8.85 -1.79
C ALA A 110 -9.79 -7.36 -1.83
N ILE A 111 -10.16 -6.75 -0.68
CA ILE A 111 -10.47 -5.31 -0.59
C ILE A 111 -9.29 -4.46 -1.06
N PRO A 112 -8.09 -4.49 -0.42
CA PRO A 112 -6.95 -3.72 -0.90
C PRO A 112 -6.51 -4.13 -2.30
N GLY A 113 -6.78 -5.37 -2.73
CA GLY A 113 -6.53 -5.83 -4.11
C GLY A 113 -7.43 -5.18 -5.17
N ALA A 114 -8.63 -4.72 -4.79
CA ALA A 114 -9.59 -4.04 -5.65
C ALA A 114 -9.41 -2.50 -5.68
N LEU A 115 -8.57 -1.94 -4.81
CA LEU A 115 -8.36 -0.48 -4.73
C LEU A 115 -7.48 0.12 -5.85
N PRO A 116 -6.58 -0.60 -6.55
CA PRO A 116 -5.78 0.02 -7.62
C PRO A 116 -6.61 0.58 -8.79
N PRO A 117 -7.64 -0.11 -9.33
CA PRO A 117 -8.55 0.48 -10.33
C PRO A 117 -9.27 1.74 -9.82
N VAL A 118 -9.72 1.73 -8.57
CA VAL A 118 -10.36 2.89 -7.90
C VAL A 118 -9.38 4.07 -7.81
N GLY A 119 -8.12 3.81 -7.46
CA GLY A 119 -7.06 4.83 -7.44
C GLY A 119 -6.76 5.41 -8.81
N GLY A 120 -6.76 4.58 -9.86
CA GLY A 120 -6.64 5.03 -11.25
C GLY A 120 -7.80 5.94 -11.67
N TRP A 121 -9.03 5.58 -11.30
CA TRP A 121 -10.21 6.44 -11.53
C TRP A 121 -10.09 7.79 -10.83
N PHE A 122 -9.71 7.80 -9.54
CA PHE A 122 -9.50 9.04 -8.80
C PHE A 122 -8.37 9.89 -9.37
N ALA A 123 -7.29 9.28 -9.86
CA ALA A 123 -6.20 10.00 -10.51
C ALA A 123 -6.66 10.67 -11.82
N ALA A 124 -7.50 10.00 -12.60
CA ALA A 124 -7.98 10.50 -13.89
C ALA A 124 -9.10 11.55 -13.77
N THR A 125 -10.03 11.36 -12.82
CA THR A 125 -11.24 12.19 -12.71
C THR A 125 -11.14 13.26 -11.64
N ASN A 126 -10.33 13.03 -10.60
CA ASN A 126 -10.28 13.85 -9.40
C ASN A 126 -11.68 14.10 -8.76
N GLU A 127 -12.58 13.11 -8.87
CA GLU A 127 -13.95 13.22 -8.40
C GLU A 127 -14.38 11.98 -7.60
N LEU A 128 -15.21 12.21 -6.58
CA LEU A 128 -15.93 11.17 -5.89
C LEU A 128 -17.34 11.04 -6.50
N SER A 129 -17.48 10.21 -7.54
CA SER A 129 -18.74 9.98 -8.26
C SER A 129 -19.34 8.61 -7.94
N LEU A 130 -20.67 8.49 -8.03
CA LEU A 130 -21.40 7.23 -7.92
C LEU A 130 -20.98 6.20 -8.99
N THR A 131 -20.43 6.65 -10.13
CA THR A 131 -19.87 5.73 -11.15
C THR A 131 -18.72 4.90 -10.63
N LEU A 132 -18.08 5.29 -9.53
CA LEU A 132 -17.05 4.51 -8.85
C LEU A 132 -17.54 3.13 -8.40
N PHE A 133 -18.83 2.98 -8.06
CA PHE A 133 -19.41 1.70 -7.64
C PHE A 133 -19.67 0.72 -8.80
N LEU A 134 -19.43 1.13 -10.04
CA LEU A 134 -19.56 0.29 -11.24
C LEU A 134 -18.24 -0.38 -11.65
N ILE A 135 -17.14 -0.08 -10.94
CA ILE A 135 -15.79 -0.64 -11.12
C ILE A 135 -15.58 -1.73 -10.07
#